data_AF-A0A7S3H4K2-F1
#
_entry.id   AF-A0A7S3H4K2-F1
#
_cell.length_a   1.000
_cell.length_b   1.000
_cell.length_c   1.000
_cell.angle_alpha   90.00
_cell.angle_beta   90.00
_cell.angle_gamma   90.00
#
_symmetry.space_group_name_H-M   'P 1'
#
loop_
_entity.id
_entity.type
_entity.pdbx_description
1 polymer ?
#
loop_
_entity_poly.entity_id
_entity_poly.type
_entity_poly.pdbx_seq_one_letter_code
_entity_poly.pdbx_strand_id
1 'polypeptide(L)'
;MTKWYRITKPKQKGLLKTDSRNELDLFAYDSASSIYLSSTDRDTGNLAEDVGIRRQLAIVPPGAEVCVRVELEVPSASASLNPSHEQKESSFVLQTLLKGNEKESSTISVLWNLTDNVKYVQNMMSGLLDQIESLKNLLNWTSPSKTFPLYVALVAVWLVTILVPGRLIVLAIGLYEFFFVFMPIPEGRNTMIRFGNLVQSIPNDDDLAQIYGTEKKAYAASKQAEWKHTEKSRKLQLVLDSPWHGLVSIKGSSSSSGHLAGSGEEWVEVFLLLQGRRLVWWVSEEALDQGKMAAGQLLLCGHSGLAQVSPMDIRKFGGDSRLIAVFGQDYVGRPQKLSILLQDSDSKQSLYALLNALSS
;
A
#
# COMPACT_ATOMS: atom_id res chain seq x y z
N MET A 1 -7.10 -4.78 -10.99
CA MET A 1 -5.89 -4.18 -11.59
C MET A 1 -5.96 -2.68 -11.40
N THR A 2 -5.03 -2.06 -10.67
CA THR A 2 -5.05 -0.62 -10.36
C THR A 2 -4.16 0.12 -11.35
N LYS A 3 -4.71 1.08 -12.10
CA LYS A 3 -3.93 1.98 -12.96
C LYS A 3 -4.04 3.40 -12.44
N TRP A 4 -2.92 4.10 -12.42
CA TRP A 4 -2.83 5.50 -12.01
C TRP A 4 -2.76 6.38 -13.26
N TYR A 5 -3.58 7.43 -13.30
CA TYR A 5 -3.57 8.41 -14.38
C TYR A 5 -3.20 9.77 -13.80
N ARG A 6 -2.20 10.43 -14.40
CA ARG A 6 -1.78 11.78 -14.04
C ARG A 6 -2.47 12.76 -14.99
N ILE A 7 -3.38 13.57 -14.47
CA ILE A 7 -4.02 14.63 -15.24
C ILE A 7 -3.44 15.97 -14.80
N THR A 8 -2.62 16.58 -15.64
CA THR A 8 -2.10 17.94 -15.43
C THR A 8 -2.98 18.95 -16.15
N LYS A 9 -3.37 20.05 -15.49
CA LYS A 9 -4.08 21.17 -16.15
C LYS A 9 -3.19 21.77 -17.24
N PRO A 10 -3.58 21.76 -18.53
CA PRO A 10 -2.84 22.48 -19.55
C PRO A 10 -3.05 23.99 -19.38
N LYS A 11 -1.97 24.77 -19.46
CA LYS A 11 -2.02 26.23 -19.35
C LYS A 11 -2.56 26.95 -20.59
N GLN A 12 -2.71 26.27 -21.72
CA GLN A 12 -3.30 26.81 -22.96
C GLN A 12 -3.98 25.72 -23.79
N LYS A 13 -5.02 26.09 -24.55
CA LYS A 13 -5.75 25.21 -25.48
C LYS A 13 -4.79 24.61 -26.52
N GLY A 14 -4.41 23.36 -26.33
CA GLY A 14 -3.62 22.58 -27.26
C GLY A 14 -4.08 21.13 -27.24
N LEU A 15 -4.36 20.58 -28.42
CA LEU A 15 -4.80 19.21 -28.66
C LEU A 15 -3.73 18.23 -28.14
N LEU A 16 -4.06 17.39 -27.16
CA LEU A 16 -3.20 16.28 -26.74
C LEU A 16 -3.30 15.18 -27.81
N LYS A 17 -2.19 14.91 -28.49
CA LYS A 17 -2.06 13.78 -29.43
C LYS A 17 -1.54 12.58 -28.63
N THR A 18 -2.40 11.61 -28.41
CA THR A 18 -2.07 10.33 -27.77
C THR A 18 -1.72 9.28 -28.83
N ASP A 19 -0.71 8.46 -28.49
CA ASP A 19 -0.12 7.45 -29.38
C ASP A 19 -0.90 6.14 -29.28
N SER A 20 -1.08 5.51 -30.43
CA SER A 20 -2.08 4.48 -30.68
C SER A 20 -1.78 3.14 -30.01
N ARG A 21 -2.66 2.70 -29.08
CA ARG A 21 -3.33 1.37 -29.06
C ARG A 21 -4.16 1.25 -27.77
N ASN A 22 -5.47 1.11 -27.96
CA ASN A 22 -6.57 0.96 -26.99
C ASN A 22 -6.96 2.26 -26.24
N GLU A 23 -7.82 3.07 -26.86
CA GLU A 23 -8.36 4.30 -26.26
C GLU A 23 -9.86 4.19 -25.97
N LEU A 24 -10.21 4.48 -24.70
CA LEU A 24 -11.47 5.13 -24.31
C LEU A 24 -11.24 6.63 -24.50
N ASP A 25 -11.98 7.26 -25.41
CA ASP A 25 -11.88 8.71 -25.66
C ASP A 25 -12.53 9.46 -24.49
N LEU A 26 -11.73 10.00 -23.57
CA LEU A 26 -12.21 10.83 -22.46
C LEU A 26 -12.25 12.30 -22.89
N PHE A 27 -13.45 12.85 -23.10
CA PHE A 27 -13.64 14.27 -23.42
C PHE A 27 -13.89 15.07 -22.13
N ALA A 28 -13.03 16.03 -21.83
CA ALA A 28 -13.27 17.02 -20.78
C ALA A 28 -13.65 18.37 -21.43
N TYR A 29 -14.89 18.81 -21.22
CA TYR A 29 -15.35 20.14 -21.64
C TYR A 29 -15.25 21.13 -20.47
N ASP A 30 -14.70 22.31 -20.76
CA ASP A 30 -14.62 23.43 -19.82
C ASP A 30 -15.89 24.28 -19.95
N SER A 31 -16.80 24.09 -19.00
CA SER A 31 -17.93 24.98 -18.73
C SER A 31 -17.74 25.48 -17.31
N ALA A 32 -17.60 26.79 -17.16
CA ALA A 32 -17.22 27.48 -15.95
C ALA A 32 -17.81 26.80 -14.70
N SER A 33 -16.94 26.22 -13.88
CA SER A 33 -17.17 25.55 -12.59
C SER A 33 -17.63 24.07 -12.55
N SER A 34 -17.57 23.30 -13.64
CA SER A 34 -17.77 21.83 -13.57
C SER A 34 -17.00 21.04 -14.64
N ILE A 35 -16.39 19.91 -14.26
CA ILE A 35 -15.78 18.94 -15.18
C ILE A 35 -16.77 17.79 -15.34
N TYR A 36 -17.19 17.52 -16.59
CA TYR A 36 -18.04 16.38 -16.93
C TYR A 36 -17.16 15.26 -17.50
N LEU A 37 -17.37 14.03 -17.02
CA LEU A 37 -16.81 12.83 -17.62
C LEU A 37 -17.95 12.12 -18.34
N SER A 38 -17.91 12.11 -19.67
CA SER A 38 -18.84 11.37 -20.52
C SER A 38 -18.11 10.18 -21.12
N SER A 39 -18.72 8.99 -21.04
CA SER A 39 -18.28 7.77 -21.72
C SER A 39 -19.28 7.49 -22.83
N THR A 40 -18.87 7.68 -24.07
CA THR A 40 -19.64 7.26 -25.25
C THR A 40 -19.26 5.85 -25.65
N ASP A 41 -20.24 4.95 -25.66
CA ASP A 41 -20.10 3.61 -26.22
C ASP A 41 -20.15 3.68 -27.75
N ARG A 42 -19.14 3.16 -28.44
CA ARG A 42 -18.90 3.40 -29.88
C ARG A 42 -19.88 2.66 -30.78
N ASP A 43 -20.56 1.65 -30.26
CA ASP A 43 -21.34 0.72 -31.09
C ASP A 43 -22.85 1.02 -31.11
N THR A 44 -23.37 1.84 -30.18
CA THR A 44 -24.83 2.04 -30.06
C THR A 44 -25.30 3.48 -30.29
N GLY A 45 -24.40 4.47 -30.34
CA GLY A 45 -24.75 5.87 -30.63
C GLY A 45 -25.69 6.54 -29.62
N ASN A 46 -26.06 5.84 -28.54
CA ASN A 46 -26.92 6.35 -27.50
C ASN A 46 -26.06 6.93 -26.37
N LEU A 47 -26.33 8.18 -25.99
CA LEU A 47 -25.78 8.78 -24.78
C LEU A 47 -26.30 7.98 -23.58
N ALA A 48 -25.41 7.28 -22.88
CA ALA A 48 -25.74 6.65 -21.60
C ALA A 48 -26.19 7.74 -20.63
N GLU A 49 -27.38 7.54 -20.05
CA GLU A 49 -27.99 8.47 -19.11
C GLU A 49 -27.11 8.66 -17.87
N ASP A 50 -27.05 9.91 -17.42
CA ASP A 50 -26.16 10.52 -16.45
C ASP A 50 -26.06 9.73 -15.12
N VAL A 51 -25.01 8.93 -14.93
CA VAL A 51 -24.70 8.33 -13.61
C VAL A 51 -24.13 9.45 -12.74
N GLY A 52 -25.02 10.08 -11.98
CA GLY A 52 -24.76 11.31 -11.22
C GLY A 52 -23.66 11.19 -10.17
N ILE A 53 -22.42 11.55 -10.54
CA ILE A 53 -21.38 12.01 -9.60
C ILE A 53 -21.50 13.53 -9.53
N ARG A 54 -22.58 14.02 -8.90
CA ARG A 54 -22.94 15.45 -8.91
C ARG A 54 -22.54 16.24 -7.66
N ARG A 55 -21.79 15.68 -6.72
CA ARG A 55 -21.45 16.40 -5.47
C ARG A 55 -19.99 16.18 -5.07
N GLN A 56 -19.30 17.30 -4.80
CA GLN A 56 -18.02 17.45 -4.08
C GLN A 56 -16.72 17.79 -4.85
N LEU A 57 -16.76 18.55 -5.95
CA LEU A 57 -15.53 19.18 -6.50
C LEU A 57 -15.50 20.71 -6.44
N ALA A 58 -16.41 21.33 -5.67
CA ALA A 58 -16.61 22.78 -5.68
C ALA A 58 -15.58 23.62 -4.90
N ILE A 59 -14.61 23.02 -4.20
CA ILE A 59 -13.62 23.81 -3.42
C ILE A 59 -12.22 23.22 -3.62
N VAL A 60 -11.59 23.56 -4.74
CA VAL A 60 -10.15 23.31 -4.94
C VAL A 60 -9.49 24.64 -5.30
N PRO A 61 -8.58 25.17 -4.46
CA PRO A 61 -7.90 26.43 -4.75
C PRO A 61 -6.97 26.31 -5.97
N PRO A 62 -6.71 27.41 -6.69
CA PRO A 62 -5.83 27.41 -7.85
C PRO A 62 -4.40 27.05 -7.43
N GLY A 63 -3.89 25.92 -7.93
CA GLY A 63 -2.55 25.39 -7.64
C GLY A 63 -2.52 24.06 -6.89
N ALA A 64 -3.65 23.56 -6.40
CA ALA A 64 -3.70 22.26 -5.74
C ALA A 64 -3.80 21.09 -6.76
N GLU A 65 -2.98 20.06 -6.56
CA GLU A 65 -3.08 18.78 -7.26
C GLU A 65 -4.28 17.99 -6.71
N VAL A 66 -5.21 17.60 -7.59
CA VAL A 66 -6.35 16.75 -7.22
C VAL A 66 -6.06 15.33 -7.67
N CYS A 67 -5.77 14.44 -6.72
CA CYS A 67 -5.72 13.00 -6.99
C CYS A 67 -7.14 12.41 -6.86
N VAL A 68 -7.75 12.06 -7.98
CA VAL A 68 -9.01 11.31 -8.00
C VAL A 68 -8.68 9.82 -7.96
N ARG A 69 -9.11 9.13 -6.89
CA ARG A 69 -9.06 7.66 -6.83
C ARG A 69 -10.34 7.14 -7.47
N VAL A 70 -10.21 6.45 -8.60
CA VAL A 70 -11.30 5.70 -9.21
C VAL A 70 -11.15 4.25 -8.76
N GLU A 71 -11.99 3.83 -7.82
CA GLU A 71 -12.16 2.41 -7.47
C GLU A 71 -13.15 1.80 -8.47
N LEU A 72 -12.63 1.00 -9.39
CA LEU A 72 -13.46 0.11 -10.19
C LEU A 72 -13.83 -1.09 -9.31
N GLU A 73 -15.05 -1.08 -8.79
CA GLU A 73 -15.70 -2.29 -8.31
C GLU A 73 -15.83 -3.26 -9.48
N VAL A 74 -14.95 -4.26 -9.52
CA VAL A 74 -15.18 -5.44 -10.35
C VAL A 74 -16.31 -6.20 -9.66
N PRO A 75 -17.48 -6.39 -10.30
CA PRO A 75 -18.57 -7.11 -9.66
C PRO A 75 -18.10 -8.55 -9.44
N SER A 76 -17.79 -8.86 -8.19
CA SER A 76 -17.66 -10.22 -7.71
C SER A 76 -18.95 -10.94 -8.04
N ALA A 77 -18.86 -12.01 -8.83
CA ALA A 77 -19.97 -12.83 -9.30
C ALA A 77 -20.92 -13.17 -8.14
N SER A 78 -21.97 -12.36 -7.97
CA SER A 78 -23.08 -12.63 -7.10
C SER A 78 -23.96 -13.64 -7.80
N ALA A 79 -24.01 -14.84 -7.22
CA ALA A 79 -25.07 -15.80 -7.45
C ALA A 79 -26.45 -15.10 -7.41
N SER A 80 -27.35 -15.54 -8.29
CA SER A 80 -28.72 -15.06 -8.49
C SER A 80 -28.90 -13.79 -9.35
N LEU A 81 -28.58 -13.89 -10.64
CA LEU A 81 -29.36 -13.19 -11.66
C LEU A 81 -29.78 -14.19 -12.74
N ASN A 82 -31.06 -14.16 -13.11
CA ASN A 82 -31.60 -15.02 -14.15
C ASN A 82 -30.76 -14.86 -15.43
N PRO A 83 -30.30 -15.96 -16.06
CA PRO A 83 -29.39 -15.88 -17.18
C PRO A 83 -30.03 -15.15 -18.37
N SER A 84 -29.25 -14.26 -18.99
CA SER A 84 -29.59 -13.51 -20.19
C SER A 84 -30.10 -14.44 -21.32
N HIS A 85 -31.00 -13.95 -22.18
CA HIS A 85 -31.61 -14.73 -23.26
C HIS A 85 -30.56 -15.40 -24.18
N GLU A 86 -29.44 -14.71 -24.43
CA GLU A 86 -28.33 -15.25 -25.23
C GLU A 86 -27.54 -16.36 -24.53
N GLN A 87 -27.43 -16.32 -23.20
CA GLN A 87 -26.83 -17.40 -22.40
C GLN A 87 -27.75 -18.62 -22.34
N LYS A 88 -29.07 -18.41 -22.32
CA LYS A 88 -30.05 -19.49 -22.44
C LYS A 88 -29.99 -20.12 -23.83
N GLU A 89 -29.91 -19.33 -24.90
CA GLU A 89 -29.81 -19.84 -26.27
C GLU A 89 -28.50 -20.59 -26.52
N SER A 90 -27.35 -20.10 -26.07
CA SER A 90 -26.07 -20.81 -26.20
C SER A 90 -26.04 -22.12 -25.40
N SER A 91 -26.63 -22.14 -24.19
CA SER A 91 -26.79 -23.37 -23.41
C SER A 91 -27.80 -24.34 -24.03
N PHE A 92 -28.84 -23.83 -24.70
CA PHE A 92 -29.85 -24.62 -25.40
C PHE A 92 -29.29 -25.23 -26.68
N VAL A 93 -28.47 -24.49 -27.44
CA VAL A 93 -27.75 -25.03 -28.61
C VAL A 93 -26.78 -26.13 -28.18
N LEU A 94 -26.05 -25.96 -27.08
CA LEU A 94 -25.20 -27.01 -26.51
C LEU A 94 -25.99 -28.23 -26.04
N GLN A 95 -27.13 -28.02 -25.36
CA GLN A 95 -27.99 -29.12 -24.92
C GLN A 95 -28.70 -29.83 -26.08
N THR A 96 -29.03 -29.11 -27.15
CA THR A 96 -29.68 -29.67 -28.35
C THR A 96 -28.68 -30.45 -29.18
N LEU A 97 -27.42 -30.01 -29.26
CA LEU A 97 -26.33 -30.78 -29.84
C LEU A 97 -26.02 -32.05 -29.02
N LEU A 98 -26.08 -31.98 -27.68
CA LEU A 98 -25.89 -33.13 -26.79
C LEU A 98 -27.07 -34.13 -26.79
N LYS A 99 -28.31 -33.67 -27.04
CA LYS A 99 -29.50 -34.55 -27.10
C LYS A 99 -29.82 -35.07 -28.50
N GLY A 100 -29.24 -34.47 -29.54
CA GLY A 100 -29.64 -34.70 -30.93
C GLY A 100 -29.03 -35.91 -31.63
N ASN A 101 -28.11 -36.65 -31.02
CA ASN A 101 -27.45 -37.78 -31.68
C ASN A 101 -27.17 -38.95 -30.73
N GLU A 102 -28.03 -39.97 -30.75
CA GLU A 102 -27.80 -41.28 -30.12
C GLU A 102 -26.71 -42.14 -30.84
N LYS A 103 -25.82 -41.51 -31.63
CA LYS A 103 -24.63 -42.14 -32.23
C LYS A 103 -23.32 -41.47 -31.81
N GLU A 104 -23.30 -40.81 -30.65
CA GLU A 104 -22.17 -39.99 -30.16
C GLU A 104 -21.39 -40.60 -28.99
N SER A 105 -20.70 -41.72 -29.24
CA SER A 105 -19.56 -42.10 -28.37
C SER A 105 -18.25 -41.44 -28.82
N SER A 106 -18.18 -40.92 -30.05
CA SER A 106 -16.92 -40.46 -30.68
C SER A 106 -16.66 -38.96 -30.51
N THR A 107 -17.67 -38.10 -30.62
CA THR A 107 -17.49 -36.64 -30.49
C THR A 107 -17.38 -36.20 -29.03
N ILE A 108 -18.14 -36.81 -28.13
CA ILE A 108 -18.06 -36.54 -26.68
C ILE A 108 -16.70 -37.01 -26.12
N SER A 109 -16.17 -38.15 -26.57
CA SER A 109 -14.83 -38.60 -26.15
C SER A 109 -13.72 -37.71 -26.70
N VAL A 110 -13.86 -37.13 -27.89
CA VAL A 110 -12.94 -36.12 -28.41
C VAL A 110 -13.00 -34.82 -27.59
N LEU A 111 -14.19 -34.40 -27.13
CA LEU A 111 -14.34 -33.22 -26.25
C LEU A 111 -13.77 -33.45 -24.84
N TRP A 112 -13.95 -34.64 -24.27
CA TRP A 112 -13.30 -35.00 -23.00
C TRP A 112 -11.78 -35.10 -23.15
N ASN A 113 -11.29 -35.71 -24.23
CA ASN A 113 -9.87 -35.74 -24.54
C ASN A 113 -9.29 -34.33 -24.79
N LEU A 114 -10.05 -33.42 -25.42
CA LEU A 114 -9.64 -32.02 -25.57
C LEU A 114 -9.55 -31.32 -24.21
N THR A 115 -10.52 -31.55 -23.33
CA THR A 115 -10.53 -30.95 -21.99
C THR A 115 -9.36 -31.47 -21.14
N ASP A 116 -9.07 -32.76 -21.21
CA ASP A 116 -7.95 -33.37 -20.51
C ASP A 116 -6.60 -32.96 -21.11
N ASN A 117 -6.52 -32.79 -22.43
CA ASN A 117 -5.35 -32.20 -23.10
C ASN A 117 -5.17 -30.72 -22.73
N VAL A 118 -6.24 -29.94 -22.59
CA VAL A 118 -6.17 -28.54 -22.14
C VAL A 118 -5.68 -28.47 -20.70
N LYS A 119 -6.16 -29.34 -19.80
CA LYS A 119 -5.63 -29.43 -18.43
C LYS A 119 -4.16 -29.85 -18.41
N TYR A 120 -3.77 -30.81 -19.25
CA TYR A 120 -2.38 -31.22 -19.39
C TYR A 120 -1.48 -30.07 -19.87
N VAL A 121 -1.91 -29.34 -20.90
CA VAL A 121 -1.18 -28.17 -21.42
C VAL A 121 -1.14 -27.06 -20.37
N GLN A 122 -2.20 -26.83 -19.61
CA GLN A 122 -2.21 -25.85 -18.51
C GLN A 122 -1.23 -26.24 -17.40
N ASN A 123 -1.21 -27.50 -16.99
CA ASN A 123 -0.26 -28.00 -15.99
C ASN A 123 1.19 -27.89 -16.50
N MET A 124 1.43 -28.19 -17.78
CA MET A 124 2.74 -28.06 -18.41
C MET A 124 3.17 -26.59 -18.52
N MET A 125 2.25 -25.69 -18.90
CA MET A 125 2.52 -24.25 -18.97
C MET A 125 2.77 -23.65 -17.60
N SER A 126 2.04 -24.08 -16.56
CA SER A 126 2.31 -23.69 -15.18
C SER A 126 3.71 -24.12 -14.76
N GLY A 127 4.08 -25.39 -15.02
CA GLY A 127 5.42 -25.88 -14.72
C GLY A 127 6.53 -25.18 -15.50
N LEU A 128 6.29 -24.74 -16.74
CA LEU A 128 7.25 -23.96 -17.51
C LEU A 128 7.38 -22.51 -17.00
N LEU A 129 6.27 -21.88 -16.60
CA LEU A 129 6.27 -20.56 -15.99
C LEU A 129 7.07 -20.56 -14.69
N ASP A 130 6.84 -21.56 -13.83
CA ASP A 130 7.60 -21.74 -12.58
C ASP A 130 9.09 -21.96 -12.87
N GLN A 131 9.44 -22.72 -13.91
CA GLN A 131 10.84 -22.90 -14.32
C GLN A 131 11.47 -21.60 -14.83
N ILE A 132 10.77 -20.83 -15.66
CA ILE A 132 11.25 -19.54 -16.17
C ILE A 132 11.43 -18.55 -15.03
N GLU A 133 10.52 -18.54 -14.05
CA GLU A 133 10.59 -17.67 -12.89
C GLU A 133 11.73 -18.07 -11.94
N SER A 134 11.92 -19.37 -11.69
CA SER A 134 13.09 -19.89 -10.97
C SER A 134 14.40 -19.53 -11.68
N LEU A 135 14.42 -19.56 -13.02
CA LEU A 135 15.59 -19.21 -13.83
C LEU A 135 15.87 -17.69 -13.77
N LYS A 136 14.83 -16.86 -13.83
CA LYS A 136 14.94 -15.41 -13.62
C LYS A 136 15.53 -15.12 -12.22
N ASN A 137 15.03 -15.80 -11.19
CA ASN A 137 15.50 -15.64 -9.82
C ASN A 137 16.93 -16.15 -9.61
N LEU A 138 17.31 -17.21 -10.31
CA LEU A 138 18.68 -17.70 -10.38
C LEU A 138 19.62 -16.65 -11.00
N LEU A 139 19.19 -15.98 -12.08
CA LEU A 139 19.95 -14.93 -12.76
C LEU A 139 20.00 -13.60 -11.97
N ASN A 140 19.01 -13.33 -11.13
CA ASN A 140 18.93 -12.10 -10.32
C ASN A 140 19.64 -12.20 -8.96
N TRP A 141 20.38 -13.28 -8.71
CA TRP A 141 21.13 -13.49 -7.47
C TRP A 141 20.26 -13.50 -6.19
N THR A 142 19.01 -13.94 -6.29
CA THR A 142 18.08 -13.94 -5.13
C THR A 142 18.56 -14.84 -3.97
N SER A 143 19.35 -15.89 -4.26
CA SER A 143 19.96 -16.76 -3.25
C SER A 143 21.47 -16.96 -3.50
N PRO A 144 22.35 -16.15 -2.88
CA PRO A 144 23.78 -16.13 -3.18
C PRO A 144 24.48 -17.48 -2.96
N SER A 145 24.02 -18.28 -1.99
CA SER A 145 24.63 -19.56 -1.63
C SER A 145 24.41 -20.64 -2.68
N LYS A 146 23.30 -20.58 -3.43
CA LYS A 146 22.95 -21.56 -4.47
C LYS A 146 23.34 -21.10 -5.87
N THR A 147 23.25 -19.80 -6.15
CA THR A 147 23.54 -19.23 -7.48
C THR A 147 25.05 -19.20 -7.77
N PHE A 148 25.88 -18.92 -6.76
CA PHE A 148 27.34 -18.82 -6.92
C PHE A 148 28.02 -20.02 -7.62
N PRO A 149 27.83 -21.28 -7.18
CA PRO A 149 28.48 -22.42 -7.85
C PRO A 149 28.02 -22.60 -9.30
N LEU A 150 26.77 -22.23 -9.61
CA LEU A 150 26.23 -22.32 -10.97
C LEU A 150 26.85 -21.26 -11.89
N TYR A 151 27.08 -20.05 -11.40
CA TYR A 151 27.84 -19.01 -12.13
C TYR A 151 29.30 -19.42 -12.35
N VAL A 152 29.96 -20.00 -11.34
CA VAL A 152 31.33 -20.51 -11.49
C VAL A 152 31.38 -21.62 -12.56
N ALA A 153 30.41 -22.52 -12.57
CA ALA A 153 30.30 -23.56 -13.60
C ALA A 153 30.08 -22.96 -15.00
N LEU A 154 29.22 -21.96 -15.14
CA LEU A 154 28.98 -21.26 -16.41
C LEU A 154 30.26 -20.59 -16.93
N VAL A 155 30.99 -19.89 -16.07
CA VAL A 155 32.27 -19.27 -16.40
C VAL A 155 33.32 -20.32 -16.78
N ALA A 156 33.36 -21.46 -16.08
CA ALA A 156 34.24 -22.57 -16.43
C ALA A 156 33.92 -23.16 -17.81
N VAL A 157 32.63 -23.36 -18.13
CA VAL A 157 32.18 -23.79 -19.47
C VAL A 157 32.59 -22.77 -20.53
N TRP A 158 32.38 -21.48 -20.26
CA TRP A 158 32.79 -20.41 -21.15
C TRP A 158 34.31 -20.39 -21.40
N LEU A 159 35.12 -20.54 -20.34
CA LEU A 159 36.57 -20.66 -20.46
C LEU A 159 36.98 -21.89 -21.30
N VAL A 160 36.34 -23.03 -21.10
CA VAL A 160 36.57 -24.24 -21.91
C VAL A 160 36.24 -23.98 -23.37
N THR A 161 35.13 -23.28 -23.68
CA THR A 161 34.76 -22.95 -25.06
C THR A 161 35.73 -21.99 -25.74
N ILE A 162 36.44 -21.15 -24.97
CA ILE A 162 37.49 -20.27 -25.50
C ILE A 162 38.79 -21.05 -25.75
N LEU A 163 39.15 -21.94 -24.83
CA LEU A 163 40.40 -22.69 -24.89
C LEU A 163 40.36 -23.83 -25.91
N VAL A 164 39.20 -24.45 -26.10
CA VAL A 164 39.04 -25.62 -26.96
C VAL A 164 38.46 -25.20 -28.31
N PRO A 165 39.16 -25.44 -29.43
CA PRO A 165 38.62 -25.18 -30.77
C PRO A 165 37.28 -25.90 -30.97
N GLY A 166 36.25 -25.19 -31.46
CA GLY A 166 34.88 -25.71 -31.56
C GLY A 166 34.74 -27.07 -32.27
N ARG A 167 35.65 -27.39 -33.20
CA ARG A 167 35.73 -28.71 -33.85
C ARG A 167 35.89 -29.89 -32.87
N LEU A 168 36.63 -29.69 -31.78
CA LEU A 168 36.82 -30.73 -30.75
C LEU A 168 35.60 -30.85 -29.85
N ILE A 169 34.85 -29.76 -29.65
CA ILE A 169 33.60 -29.77 -28.88
C ILE A 169 32.54 -30.56 -29.63
N VAL A 170 32.36 -30.29 -30.93
CA VAL A 170 31.41 -31.04 -31.78
C VAL A 170 31.79 -32.51 -31.85
N LEU A 171 33.08 -32.82 -31.98
CA LEU A 171 33.57 -34.21 -31.94
C LEU A 171 33.27 -34.87 -30.59
N ALA A 172 33.50 -34.19 -29.47
CA ALA A 172 33.23 -34.72 -28.14
C ALA A 172 31.74 -34.97 -27.90
N ILE A 173 30.85 -34.08 -28.38
CA ILE A 173 29.39 -34.25 -28.29
C ILE A 173 28.95 -35.45 -29.13
N GLY A 174 29.41 -35.56 -30.38
CA GLY A 174 29.08 -36.70 -31.24
C GLY A 174 29.61 -38.03 -30.69
N LEU A 175 30.81 -38.02 -30.12
CA LEU A 175 31.38 -39.19 -29.45
C LEU A 175 30.60 -39.54 -28.19
N TYR A 176 30.15 -38.55 -27.42
CA TYR A 176 29.32 -38.74 -26.24
C TYR A 176 27.98 -39.37 -26.60
N GLU A 177 27.26 -38.87 -27.60
CA GLU A 177 26.00 -39.48 -28.05
C GLU A 177 26.22 -40.90 -28.56
N PHE A 178 27.29 -41.14 -29.32
CA PHE A 178 27.65 -42.47 -29.78
C PHE A 178 27.90 -43.44 -28.61
N PHE A 179 28.69 -43.04 -27.61
CA PHE A 179 28.91 -43.87 -26.42
C PHE A 179 27.65 -44.06 -25.58
N PHE A 180 26.75 -43.08 -25.55
CA PHE A 180 25.49 -43.15 -24.80
C PHE A 180 24.50 -44.13 -25.43
N VAL A 181 24.50 -44.28 -26.77
CA VAL A 181 23.72 -45.30 -27.47
C VAL A 181 24.29 -46.71 -27.24
N PHE A 182 25.62 -46.83 -27.12
CA PHE A 182 26.30 -48.12 -26.98
C PHE A 182 26.47 -48.62 -25.54
N MET A 183 26.45 -47.75 -24.53
CA MET A 183 26.50 -48.14 -23.13
C MET A 183 25.14 -47.98 -22.45
N PRO A 184 24.51 -49.06 -21.94
CA PRO A 184 23.29 -48.93 -21.14
C PRO A 184 23.60 -48.16 -19.86
N ILE A 185 23.03 -46.96 -19.72
CA ILE A 185 23.20 -46.14 -18.52
C ILE A 185 22.53 -46.85 -17.34
N PRO A 186 23.21 -47.01 -16.18
CA PRO A 186 22.54 -47.47 -14.98
C PRO A 186 21.48 -46.43 -14.56
N GLU A 187 20.23 -46.87 -14.42
CA GLU A 187 19.01 -46.06 -14.29
C GLU A 187 18.95 -45.05 -13.12
N GLY A 188 20.01 -44.91 -12.31
CA GLY A 188 20.04 -44.06 -11.11
C GLY A 188 20.94 -42.82 -11.16
N ARG A 189 21.64 -42.54 -12.27
CA ARG A 189 22.70 -41.49 -12.30
C ARG A 189 22.52 -40.45 -13.40
N ASN A 190 21.27 -40.08 -13.69
CA ASN A 190 20.99 -39.08 -14.71
C ASN A 190 21.32 -37.67 -14.18
N THR A 191 22.44 -37.10 -14.62
CA THR A 191 22.91 -35.75 -14.23
C THR A 191 21.88 -34.67 -14.56
N MET A 192 21.09 -34.88 -15.62
CA MET A 192 19.95 -34.02 -15.97
C MET A 192 18.86 -33.99 -14.89
N ILE A 193 18.58 -35.10 -14.22
CA ILE A 193 17.60 -35.14 -13.13
C ILE A 193 18.13 -34.36 -11.91
N ARG A 194 19.44 -34.43 -11.64
CA ARG A 194 20.05 -33.64 -10.55
C ARG A 194 20.06 -32.15 -10.85
N PHE A 195 20.30 -31.77 -12.10
CA PHE A 195 20.22 -30.37 -12.52
C PHE A 195 18.78 -29.86 -12.48
N GLY A 196 17.81 -30.65 -12.96
CA GLY A 196 16.38 -30.36 -12.84
C GLY A 196 15.95 -30.18 -11.40
N ASN A 197 16.35 -31.08 -10.50
CA ASN A 197 16.08 -30.98 -9.07
C ASN A 197 16.77 -29.77 -8.43
N LEU A 198 17.96 -29.38 -8.89
CA LEU A 198 18.66 -28.19 -8.40
C LEU A 198 17.92 -26.91 -8.79
N VAL A 199 17.49 -26.80 -10.06
CA VAL A 199 16.69 -25.66 -10.55
C VAL A 199 15.35 -25.59 -9.84
N GLN A 200 14.67 -26.73 -9.66
CA GLN A 200 13.42 -26.81 -8.89
C GLN A 200 13.59 -26.55 -7.39
N SER A 201 14.81 -26.65 -6.85
CA SER A 201 15.09 -26.32 -5.44
C SER A 201 15.25 -24.82 -5.17
N ILE A 202 15.20 -24.00 -6.21
CA ILE A 202 15.20 -22.54 -6.11
C ILE A 202 13.74 -22.13 -5.88
N PRO A 203 13.44 -21.48 -4.74
CA PRO A 203 12.06 -21.12 -4.40
C PRO A 203 11.49 -20.19 -5.45
N ASN A 204 10.22 -20.43 -5.82
CA ASN A 204 9.53 -19.56 -6.76
C ASN A 204 9.14 -18.22 -6.09
N ASP A 205 8.76 -17.19 -6.87
CA ASP A 205 8.32 -15.91 -6.31
C ASP A 205 7.10 -16.08 -5.38
N ASP A 206 6.24 -17.07 -5.63
CA ASP A 206 5.14 -17.45 -4.74
C ASP A 206 5.62 -18.04 -3.40
N ASP A 207 6.66 -18.89 -3.42
CA ASP A 207 7.27 -19.42 -2.19
C ASP A 207 7.94 -18.31 -1.38
N LEU A 208 8.63 -17.39 -2.06
CA LEU A 208 9.22 -16.20 -1.44
C LEU A 208 8.13 -15.31 -0.83
N ALA A 209 7.01 -15.12 -1.54
CA ALA A 209 5.87 -14.36 -1.03
C ALA A 209 5.23 -15.01 0.20
N GLN A 210 5.23 -16.34 0.27
CA GLN A 210 4.74 -17.06 1.45
C GLN A 210 5.71 -16.95 2.62
N ILE A 211 7.01 -17.15 2.40
CA ILE A 211 8.06 -17.05 3.42
C ILE A 211 8.07 -15.66 4.05
N TYR A 212 8.01 -14.61 3.24
CA TYR A 212 8.02 -13.22 3.70
C TYR A 212 6.61 -12.64 3.93
N GLY A 213 5.57 -13.46 3.86
CA GLY A 213 4.18 -13.00 3.93
C GLY A 213 3.85 -12.34 5.28
N THR A 214 4.38 -12.88 6.38
CA THR A 214 4.21 -12.33 7.72
C THR A 214 4.96 -11.01 7.89
N GLU A 215 6.20 -10.93 7.46
CA GLU A 215 7.02 -9.71 7.50
C GLU A 215 6.42 -8.61 6.62
N LYS A 216 5.98 -8.95 5.42
CA LYS A 216 5.30 -8.01 4.50
C LYS A 216 4.01 -7.49 5.10
N LYS A 217 3.22 -8.34 5.78
CA LYS A 217 2.00 -7.91 6.50
C LYS A 217 2.33 -6.97 7.66
N ALA A 218 3.34 -7.30 8.46
CA ALA A 218 3.78 -6.45 9.57
C ALA A 218 4.30 -5.09 9.08
N TYR A 219 5.11 -5.10 8.02
CA TYR A 219 5.61 -3.90 7.37
C TYR A 219 4.50 -3.05 6.73
N ALA A 220 3.53 -3.69 6.07
CA ALA A 220 2.38 -2.98 5.52
C ALA A 220 1.54 -2.33 6.62
N ALA A 221 1.34 -3.02 7.76
CA ALA A 221 0.61 -2.48 8.91
C ALA A 221 1.36 -1.28 9.54
N SER A 222 2.67 -1.37 9.72
CA SER A 222 3.47 -0.26 10.27
C SER A 222 3.48 0.94 9.33
N LYS A 223 3.66 0.72 8.01
CA LYS A 223 3.58 1.78 7.01
C LYS A 223 2.21 2.41 6.91
N GLN A 224 1.14 1.62 7.05
CA GLN A 224 -0.22 2.16 7.06
C GLN A 224 -0.48 3.01 8.31
N ALA A 225 0.05 2.61 9.47
CA ALA A 225 -0.03 3.41 10.70
C ALA A 225 0.73 4.73 10.58
N GLU A 226 1.96 4.70 10.06
CA GLU A 226 2.79 5.89 9.78
C GLU A 226 2.10 6.85 8.81
N TRP A 227 1.52 6.30 7.73
CA TRP A 227 0.76 7.09 6.76
C TRP A 227 -0.46 7.76 7.38
N LYS A 228 -1.26 7.01 8.17
CA LYS A 228 -2.42 7.55 8.88
C LYS A 228 -2.01 8.66 9.85
N HIS A 229 -0.92 8.47 10.60
CA HIS A 229 -0.39 9.48 11.51
C HIS A 229 0.04 10.76 10.79
N THR A 230 0.74 10.61 9.66
CA THR A 230 1.19 11.74 8.83
C THR A 230 0.01 12.49 8.22
N GLU A 231 -0.97 11.76 7.67
CA GLU A 231 -2.16 12.36 7.06
C GLU A 231 -3.01 13.11 8.08
N LYS A 232 -3.17 12.54 9.28
CA LYS A 232 -3.82 13.21 10.41
C LYS A 232 -3.08 14.48 10.81
N SER A 233 -1.76 14.43 10.93
CA SER A 233 -0.93 15.58 11.27
C SER A 233 -1.09 16.72 10.24
N ARG A 234 -1.16 16.40 8.95
CA ARG A 234 -1.44 17.40 7.89
C ARG A 234 -2.83 18.00 8.01
N LYS A 235 -3.86 17.18 8.30
CA LYS A 235 -5.23 17.67 8.49
C LYS A 235 -5.33 18.62 9.67
N LEU A 236 -4.71 18.28 10.80
CA LEU A 236 -4.66 19.15 11.98
C LEU A 236 -3.95 20.46 11.68
N GLN A 237 -2.84 20.41 10.94
CA GLN A 237 -2.12 21.60 10.51
C GLN A 237 -2.99 22.51 9.62
N LEU A 238 -3.77 21.95 8.70
CA LEU A 238 -4.65 22.71 7.82
C LEU A 238 -5.86 23.31 8.54
N VAL A 239 -6.42 22.63 9.53
CA VAL A 239 -7.65 23.07 10.22
C VAL A 239 -7.37 24.01 11.39
N LEU A 240 -6.31 23.75 12.16
CA LEU A 240 -6.05 24.43 13.44
C LEU A 240 -4.79 25.28 13.45
N ASP A 241 -3.98 25.27 12.39
CA ASP A 241 -2.67 25.95 12.30
C ASP A 241 -1.82 25.72 13.55
N SER A 242 -1.62 24.43 13.85
CA SER A 242 -0.88 24.00 15.02
C SER A 242 0.54 23.59 14.66
N PRO A 243 1.57 24.25 15.21
CA PRO A 243 2.95 23.78 15.06
C PRO A 243 3.27 22.52 15.86
N TRP A 244 2.44 22.17 16.85
CA TRP A 244 2.69 21.02 17.73
C TRP A 244 1.42 20.43 18.33
N HIS A 245 1.31 19.10 18.28
CA HIS A 245 0.24 18.33 18.88
C HIS A 245 0.76 16.98 19.40
N GLY A 246 0.11 16.43 20.42
CA GLY A 246 0.46 15.11 20.94
C GLY A 246 -0.41 14.67 22.11
N LEU A 247 -0.41 13.35 22.36
CA LEU A 247 -0.97 12.76 23.57
C LEU A 247 -0.01 12.98 24.73
N VAL A 248 -0.49 13.63 25.78
CA VAL A 248 0.30 13.96 26.97
C VAL A 248 -0.53 13.74 28.22
N SER A 249 0.13 13.50 29.35
CA SER A 249 -0.55 13.56 30.63
C SER A 249 -0.38 14.95 31.22
N ILE A 250 -1.47 15.60 31.63
CA ILE A 250 -1.41 16.91 32.27
C ILE A 250 -1.82 16.83 33.74
N LYS A 251 -1.24 17.73 34.53
CA LYS A 251 -1.61 18.02 35.91
C LYS A 251 -1.73 19.52 36.07
N GLY A 252 -2.95 20.01 36.24
CA GLY A 252 -3.26 21.43 36.41
C GLY A 252 -3.57 21.78 37.86
N SER A 253 -3.13 22.94 38.32
CA SER A 253 -3.42 23.43 39.68
C SER A 253 -4.80 24.09 39.82
N SER A 254 -5.77 23.84 38.91
CA SER A 254 -7.00 24.64 38.89
C SER A 254 -8.00 24.17 39.95
N SER A 255 -8.20 25.04 40.94
CA SER A 255 -9.25 24.97 41.95
C SER A 255 -10.62 25.48 41.45
N SER A 256 -10.76 25.83 40.17
CA SER A 256 -12.01 26.39 39.66
C SER A 256 -12.28 25.99 38.21
N SER A 257 -13.49 25.45 38.01
CA SER A 257 -14.24 25.28 36.76
C SER A 257 -13.73 24.26 35.73
N GLY A 258 -14.44 23.12 35.66
CA GLY A 258 -14.50 22.25 34.49
C GLY A 258 -14.35 20.76 34.83
N HIS A 259 -15.32 19.95 34.43
CA HIS A 259 -15.59 18.53 34.76
C HIS A 259 -14.46 17.48 34.60
N LEU A 260 -13.21 17.88 34.41
CA LEU A 260 -12.05 16.97 34.30
C LEU A 260 -11.03 17.13 35.45
N ALA A 261 -11.34 17.96 36.44
CA ALA A 261 -10.56 18.06 37.67
C ALA A 261 -10.84 16.85 38.57
N GLY A 262 -10.14 15.74 38.32
CA GLY A 262 -9.71 14.88 39.42
C GLY A 262 -9.01 15.73 40.48
N SER A 263 -8.99 15.29 41.74
CA SER A 263 -8.27 16.03 42.81
C SER A 263 -6.89 16.44 42.27
N GLY A 264 -6.45 17.68 42.49
CA GLY A 264 -5.32 18.34 41.79
C GLY A 264 -3.95 17.63 41.84
N GLU A 265 -3.91 16.39 42.33
CA GLU A 265 -2.78 15.48 42.33
C GLU A 265 -2.78 14.43 41.20
N GLU A 266 -3.92 14.16 40.56
CA GLU A 266 -4.04 13.12 39.54
C GLU A 266 -3.60 13.61 38.14
N TRP A 267 -2.87 12.76 37.43
CA TRP A 267 -2.43 13.02 36.06
C TRP A 267 -3.48 12.47 35.10
N VAL A 268 -3.95 13.32 34.18
CA VAL A 268 -4.99 12.95 33.21
C VAL A 268 -4.38 12.93 31.82
N GLU A 269 -4.55 11.84 31.09
CA GLU A 269 -4.17 11.74 29.68
C GLU A 269 -5.11 12.59 28.83
N VAL A 270 -4.54 13.47 28.03
CA VAL A 270 -5.26 14.40 27.15
C VAL A 270 -4.54 14.52 25.82
N PHE A 271 -5.27 14.92 24.79
CA PHE A 271 -4.69 15.37 23.54
C PHE A 271 -4.43 16.87 23.60
N LEU A 272 -3.17 17.28 23.63
CA LEU A 272 -2.74 18.67 23.74
C LEU A 272 -2.31 19.21 22.39
N LEU A 273 -2.69 20.45 22.12
CA LEU A 273 -2.40 21.14 20.88
C LEU A 273 -1.94 22.57 21.18
N LEU A 274 -0.84 22.99 20.57
CA LEU A 274 -0.34 24.36 20.64
C LEU A 274 -0.89 25.13 19.45
N GLN A 275 -1.67 26.18 19.70
CA GLN A 275 -2.27 27.00 18.65
C GLN A 275 -1.89 28.47 18.86
N GLY A 276 -0.96 28.99 18.07
CA GLY A 276 -0.41 30.33 18.30
C GLY A 276 0.12 30.50 19.73
N ARG A 277 -0.50 31.40 20.50
CA ARG A 277 -0.17 31.68 21.91
C ARG A 277 -1.13 31.04 22.92
N ARG A 278 -1.77 29.93 22.57
CA ARG A 278 -2.61 29.16 23.50
C ARG A 278 -2.30 27.68 23.43
N LEU A 279 -2.31 27.03 24.58
CA LEU A 279 -2.33 25.58 24.71
C LEU A 279 -3.79 25.17 24.91
N VAL A 280 -4.30 24.26 24.09
CA VAL A 280 -5.69 23.78 24.14
C VAL A 280 -5.64 22.27 24.21
N TRP A 281 -6.48 21.66 25.06
CA TRP A 281 -6.50 20.21 25.19
C TRP A 281 -7.91 19.62 25.17
N TRP A 282 -7.99 18.36 24.74
CA TRP A 282 -9.19 17.53 24.69
C TRP A 282 -8.98 16.24 25.50
N VAL A 283 -10.07 15.63 25.96
CA VAL A 283 -10.02 14.35 26.70
C VAL A 283 -9.34 13.26 25.88
N SER A 284 -9.59 13.24 24.57
CA SER A 284 -8.98 12.30 23.64
C SER A 284 -8.83 12.93 22.27
N GLU A 285 -7.98 12.35 21.43
CA GLU A 285 -7.86 12.73 20.02
C GLU A 285 -9.21 12.57 19.27
N GLU A 286 -9.96 11.52 19.59
CA GLU A 286 -11.28 11.27 19.00
C GLU A 286 -12.30 12.37 19.34
N ALA A 287 -12.19 12.98 20.52
CA ALA A 287 -13.06 14.08 20.90
C ALA A 287 -12.82 15.31 20.01
N LEU A 288 -11.56 15.56 19.63
CA LEU A 288 -11.21 16.61 18.68
C LEU A 288 -11.77 16.30 17.29
N ASP A 289 -11.61 15.07 16.80
CA ASP A 289 -12.12 14.63 15.49
C ASP A 289 -13.65 14.72 15.40
N GLN A 290 -14.35 14.48 16.51
CA GLN A 290 -15.81 14.64 16.62
C GLN A 290 -16.26 16.10 16.72
N GLY A 291 -15.33 17.06 16.78
CA GLY A 291 -15.63 18.48 16.97
C GLY A 291 -16.18 18.80 18.36
N LYS A 292 -15.86 18.00 19.38
CA LYS A 292 -16.24 18.32 20.76
C LYS A 292 -15.47 19.55 21.25
N MET A 293 -16.08 20.27 22.19
CA MET A 293 -15.44 21.41 22.83
C MET A 293 -14.17 20.97 23.58
N ALA A 294 -13.17 21.85 23.58
CA ALA A 294 -11.94 21.64 24.33
C ALA A 294 -12.25 21.46 25.82
N ALA A 295 -11.52 20.55 26.46
CA ALA A 295 -11.58 20.30 27.89
C ALA A 295 -11.06 21.49 28.70
N GLY A 296 -10.07 22.19 28.16
CA GLY A 296 -9.52 23.40 28.75
C GLY A 296 -8.53 24.07 27.81
N GLN A 297 -8.12 25.27 28.21
CA GLN A 297 -7.10 26.04 27.51
C GLN A 297 -6.24 26.84 28.50
N LEU A 298 -5.00 27.11 28.10
CA LEU A 298 -4.06 27.96 28.82
C LEU A 298 -3.53 29.01 27.85
N LEU A 299 -3.75 30.28 28.18
CA LEU A 299 -3.30 31.42 27.40
C LEU A 299 -1.85 31.76 27.77
N LEU A 300 -0.99 31.84 26.75
CA LEU A 300 0.42 32.21 26.86
C LEU A 300 0.57 33.71 26.54
N CYS A 301 -0.03 34.56 27.38
CA CYS A 301 0.07 36.02 27.25
C CYS A 301 0.69 36.64 28.51
N GLY A 302 1.49 37.69 28.33
CA GLY A 302 2.09 38.47 29.42
C GLY A 302 3.25 37.74 30.09
N HIS A 303 3.19 37.57 31.42
CA HIS A 303 4.20 36.84 32.22
C HIS A 303 4.10 35.31 32.10
N SER A 304 3.57 34.81 30.98
CA SER A 304 3.52 33.39 30.67
C SER A 304 4.87 32.88 30.18
N GLY A 305 5.23 31.66 30.53
CA GLY A 305 6.49 31.07 30.09
C GLY A 305 6.73 29.69 30.67
N LEU A 306 7.93 29.18 30.41
CA LEU A 306 8.41 27.94 31.01
C LEU A 306 8.69 28.19 32.49
N ALA A 307 8.13 27.33 33.34
CA ALA A 307 8.29 27.38 34.78
C ALA A 307 9.17 26.23 35.25
N GLN A 308 9.75 26.39 36.44
CA GLN A 308 10.45 25.30 37.08
C GLN A 308 9.48 24.16 37.41
N VAL A 309 9.85 22.96 37.03
CA VAL A 309 9.14 21.73 37.35
C VAL A 309 9.11 21.51 38.86
N SER A 310 7.98 21.02 39.40
CA SER A 310 7.87 20.70 40.82
C SER A 310 8.83 19.56 41.21
N PRO A 311 9.65 19.70 42.27
CA PRO A 311 10.51 18.62 42.75
C PRO A 311 9.75 17.34 43.11
N MET A 312 8.48 17.47 43.52
CA MET A 312 7.62 16.32 43.82
C MET A 312 7.28 15.52 42.56
N ASP A 313 7.03 16.19 41.44
CA ASP A 313 6.72 15.52 40.17
C ASP A 313 7.97 14.84 39.59
N ILE A 314 9.16 15.46 39.73
CA ILE A 314 10.44 14.84 39.33
C ILE A 314 10.68 13.54 40.09
N ARG A 315 10.44 13.54 41.41
CA ARG A 315 10.57 12.34 42.25
C ARG A 315 9.61 11.23 41.83
N LYS A 316 8.38 11.58 41.43
CA LYS A 316 7.35 10.62 41.03
C LYS A 316 7.71 9.89 39.73
N PHE A 317 8.28 10.59 38.75
CA PHE A 317 8.58 10.02 37.42
C PHE A 317 10.04 9.65 37.19
N GLY A 318 10.90 9.80 38.21
CA GLY A 318 12.30 9.40 38.16
C GLY A 318 13.17 10.27 37.26
N GLY A 319 12.77 11.51 36.97
CA GLY A 319 13.58 12.45 36.19
C GLY A 319 12.79 13.59 35.54
N ASP A 320 13.53 14.61 35.07
CA ASP A 320 12.99 15.76 34.33
C ASP A 320 12.93 15.51 32.82
N SER A 321 13.48 14.42 32.30
CA SER A 321 13.66 14.21 30.84
C SER A 321 12.38 14.30 30.00
N ARG A 322 11.20 14.12 30.62
CA ARG A 322 9.89 14.13 29.97
C ARG A 322 8.89 15.13 30.56
N LEU A 323 9.28 15.88 31.59
CA LEU A 323 8.38 16.81 32.27
C LEU A 323 8.64 18.25 31.82
N ILE A 324 7.55 19.01 31.65
CA ILE A 324 7.58 20.45 31.40
C ILE A 324 6.56 21.08 32.34
N ALA A 325 6.88 22.23 32.93
CA ALA A 325 5.90 23.08 33.57
C ALA A 325 5.75 24.38 32.78
N VAL A 326 4.51 24.72 32.46
CA VAL A 326 4.15 25.95 31.74
C VAL A 326 3.30 26.80 32.65
N PHE A 327 3.62 28.09 32.73
CA PHE A 327 2.82 29.06 33.45
C PHE A 327 2.12 29.98 32.44
N GLY A 328 0.84 30.22 32.67
CA GLY A 328 0.02 31.07 31.80
C GLY A 328 -1.20 31.59 32.53
N GLN A 329 -2.21 31.98 31.78
CA GLN A 329 -3.49 32.46 32.31
C GLN A 329 -4.63 31.60 31.82
N ASP A 330 -5.61 31.37 32.68
CA ASP A 330 -6.88 30.77 32.29
C ASP A 330 -7.74 31.77 31.48
N TYR A 331 -8.88 31.34 30.93
CA TYR A 331 -9.80 32.20 30.18
C TYR A 331 -10.35 33.38 31.01
N VAL A 332 -10.32 33.27 32.35
CA VAL A 332 -10.70 34.34 33.30
C VAL A 332 -9.53 35.29 33.60
N GLY A 333 -8.33 35.04 33.07
CA GLY A 333 -7.12 35.81 33.36
C GLY A 333 -6.44 35.44 34.68
N ARG A 334 -6.86 34.35 35.33
CA ARG A 334 -6.22 33.86 36.57
C ARG A 334 -4.91 33.15 36.21
N PRO A 335 -3.82 33.43 36.93
CA PRO A 335 -2.56 32.73 36.71
C PRO A 335 -2.73 31.23 37.02
N GLN A 336 -2.30 30.38 36.09
CA GLN A 336 -2.37 28.93 36.24
C GLN A 336 -1.05 28.29 35.84
N LYS A 337 -0.62 27.30 36.63
CA LYS A 337 0.51 26.43 36.32
C LYS A 337 -0.01 25.10 35.79
N LEU A 338 0.50 24.69 34.64
CA LEU A 338 0.22 23.42 34.00
C LEU A 338 1.49 22.59 33.95
N SER A 339 1.47 21.40 34.56
CA SER A 339 2.56 20.44 34.43
C SER A 339 2.18 19.42 33.36
N ILE A 340 3.07 19.17 32.42
CA ILE A 340 2.86 18.34 31.24
C ILE A 340 3.92 17.24 31.26
N LEU A 341 3.47 15.99 31.16
CA LEU A 341 4.30 14.81 31.03
C LEU A 341 4.17 14.30 29.59
N LEU A 342 5.29 14.26 28.89
CA LEU A 342 5.37 13.77 27.51
C LEU A 342 5.80 12.31 27.46
N GLN A 343 5.48 11.61 26.37
CA GLN A 343 5.87 10.21 26.18
C GLN A 343 7.40 10.08 26.01
N ASP A 344 7.99 10.99 25.23
CA ASP A 344 9.39 10.94 24.81
C ASP A 344 10.15 12.26 25.10
N SER A 345 11.48 12.16 25.20
CA SER A 345 12.38 13.32 25.38
C SER A 345 12.37 14.26 24.17
N ASP A 346 12.18 13.71 22.97
CA ASP A 346 12.24 14.48 21.73
C ASP A 346 10.98 15.35 21.58
N SER A 347 9.83 14.80 21.99
CA SER A 347 8.58 15.52 22.15
C SER A 347 8.72 16.65 23.18
N LYS A 348 9.44 16.42 24.29
CA LYS A 348 9.76 17.48 25.26
C LYS A 348 10.56 18.60 24.60
N GLN A 349 11.65 18.27 23.89
CA GLN A 349 12.54 19.27 23.28
C GLN A 349 11.83 20.09 22.20
N SER A 350 11.02 19.46 21.34
CA SER A 350 10.24 20.15 20.31
C SER A 350 9.23 21.13 20.91
N LEU A 351 8.43 20.71 21.88
CA LEU A 351 7.49 21.58 22.57
C LEU A 351 8.21 22.70 23.34
N TYR A 352 9.31 22.38 24.02
CA TYR A 352 10.13 23.34 24.76
C TYR A 352 10.71 24.43 23.84
N ALA A 353 11.22 24.06 22.66
CA ALA A 353 11.74 25.00 21.68
C ALA A 353 10.65 25.96 21.17
N LEU A 354 9.46 25.44 20.87
CA LEU A 354 8.32 26.23 20.42
C LEU A 354 7.80 27.18 21.51
N LEU A 355 7.69 26.70 22.76
CA LEU A 355 7.26 27.54 23.88
C LEU A 355 8.25 28.67 24.16
N ASN A 356 9.57 28.42 24.07
CA ASN A 356 10.57 29.48 24.19
C ASN A 356 10.45 30.51 23.07
N ALA A 357 10.28 30.06 21.82
CA ALA A 357 10.12 30.95 20.67
C ALA A 357 8.84 31.82 20.76
N LEU A 358 7.81 31.37 21.47
CA LEU A 358 6.59 32.15 21.72
C LEU A 358 6.74 33.14 22.89
N SER A 359 7.69 32.90 23.79
CA SER A 359 7.95 33.75 24.97
C SER A 359 8.88 34.92 24.70
N SER A 360 9.74 34.80 23.67
CA SER A 360 10.55 35.89 23.11
C SER A 360 9.71 36.80 22.23
#